data_AF-J0U962-F1
#
_entry.id   AF-J0U962-F1
#
_cell.length_a   1.000
_cell.length_b   1.000
_cell.length_c   1.000
_cell.angle_alpha   90.00
_cell.angle_beta   90.00
_cell.angle_gamma   90.00
#
_symmetry.space_group_name_H-M   'P 1'
#
loop_
_entity.id
_entity.type
_entity.pdbx_description
1 polymer ?
#
loop_
_entity_poly.entity_id
_entity_poly.type
_entity_poly.pdbx_seq_one_letter_code
_entity_poly.pdbx_strand_id
1 'polypeptide(L)'
;MTPTSTAPPQDVFQIGATSFSFSADSRVVFEDGGMRFDFKAEHAPEQGNPAPHLWSSGLFHFDDRAGEPHRVFSYPHTDPDSPFHLYVQGVAYGLRFFGQVDLAPDRIALHGVLRQEHHDDSQGTPLHLVRHFPRGQVRPKPRDFHSLQAAQAVPADTVRHLSLRQQWRPDTPRTDRFPEEVLAFTAIESLILDYASTGHARFTELPEEIGTLQQLTRLDLSNTSVQHLPDAIGQLGQLRHLAMSHGMLTSVSEQIAQLPHLERLDLSYNRLTSLPEAIGHMPSLKALNLSGNAFTSLPASIDRIENLQVDVRYLPLFRDMRYRPEIDVATSAEPFLASSSPAHAALLHAGLARHGLLAHEPALLRHARQALRWRTTQPDAPPVRGGTRFGGAPDLPPGLPYPTTDGKPWHFYAQLDLDAIAGLQSWLPRTGRLYFFAQSQDPSDGVRVLHDTSPRSSLVPHIWGTEVDSVDDIDVSRAYRGYRAVVDATVSLPILYNAHGRYTGDDAGLMDIHGDDALSEVYNTLAEELSFSPDNQHGVHLQNAFVFTQHDSPEEQSVALQRGNPGEWVNLLRLGSDRHPGFEFWDAGTLTFTIHRKDLALCDFSRVLGFIESS
;
A
#
# COMPACT_ATOMS: atom_id res chain seq x y z
N MET A 1 29.25 16.26 52.85
CA MET A 1 28.00 17.00 53.10
C MET A 1 27.99 18.20 52.17
N THR A 2 27.24 18.06 51.10
CA THR A 2 26.83 19.13 50.18
C THR A 2 26.09 20.22 50.95
N PRO A 3 26.33 21.53 50.69
CA PRO A 3 25.43 22.55 51.18
C PRO A 3 24.14 22.50 50.35
N THR A 4 23.05 22.37 51.09
CA THR A 4 21.65 22.39 50.68
C THR A 4 21.30 23.63 49.84
N SER A 5 20.78 23.37 48.64
CA SER A 5 19.59 24.00 48.05
C SER A 5 19.22 25.39 48.60
N THR A 6 19.77 26.45 48.03
CA THR A 6 19.07 27.74 47.99
C THR A 6 17.90 27.61 47.02
N ALA A 7 16.68 27.71 47.54
CA ALA A 7 15.48 27.86 46.71
C ALA A 7 15.71 28.99 45.68
N PRO A 8 15.19 28.88 44.45
CA PRO A 8 15.30 29.98 43.48
C PRO A 8 14.69 31.26 44.06
N PRO A 9 15.23 32.44 43.74
CA PRO A 9 14.62 33.71 44.15
C PRO A 9 13.15 33.71 43.69
N GLN A 10 12.25 34.00 44.63
CA GLN A 10 10.80 33.84 44.45
C GLN A 10 10.31 34.57 43.19
N ASP A 11 9.56 33.86 42.33
CA ASP A 11 8.86 34.43 41.19
C ASP A 11 7.80 35.43 41.69
N VAL A 12 8.16 36.70 41.78
CA VAL A 12 7.31 37.80 42.25
C VAL A 12 7.33 38.90 41.20
N PHE A 13 6.16 39.47 40.90
CA PHE A 13 6.07 40.67 40.06
C PHE A 13 5.40 41.81 40.82
N GLN A 14 5.82 43.04 40.55
CA GLN A 14 5.34 44.25 41.20
C GLN A 14 4.73 45.21 40.18
N ILE A 15 3.57 45.76 40.53
CA ILE A 15 2.95 46.86 39.80
C ILE A 15 2.71 47.99 40.80
N GLY A 16 3.32 49.14 40.56
CA GLY A 16 3.33 50.24 41.51
C GLY A 16 3.88 49.77 42.87
N ALA A 17 3.08 49.91 43.93
CA ALA A 17 3.44 49.47 45.28
C ALA A 17 2.95 48.05 45.64
N THR A 18 2.26 47.37 44.71
CA THR A 18 1.62 46.07 44.98
C THR A 18 2.48 44.93 44.47
N SER A 19 2.68 43.90 45.30
CA SER A 19 3.38 42.65 44.92
C SER A 19 2.38 41.54 44.63
N PHE A 20 2.69 40.71 43.65
CA PHE A 20 1.87 39.59 43.19
C PHE A 20 2.71 38.33 43.00
N SER A 21 2.09 37.17 43.16
CA SER A 21 2.67 35.86 42.84
C SER A 21 2.04 35.27 41.58
N PHE A 22 2.82 34.48 40.84
CA PHE A 22 2.31 33.74 39.69
C PHE A 22 1.42 32.58 40.15
N SER A 23 0.23 32.44 39.57
CA SER A 23 -0.66 31.31 39.81
C SER A 23 -0.05 30.01 39.29
N ALA A 24 -0.38 28.89 39.94
CA ALA A 24 -0.04 27.53 39.48
C ALA A 24 -0.59 27.22 38.07
N ASP A 25 -1.68 27.88 37.66
CA ASP A 25 -2.30 27.74 36.33
C ASP A 25 -1.64 28.58 35.23
N SER A 26 -0.59 29.33 35.55
CA SER A 26 0.13 30.16 34.58
C SER A 26 0.82 29.26 33.55
N ARG A 27 0.34 29.27 32.30
CA ARG A 27 0.87 28.44 31.22
C ARG A 27 1.96 29.17 30.47
N VAL A 28 3.08 28.46 30.27
CA VAL A 28 4.09 28.82 29.29
C VAL A 28 3.95 27.84 28.15
N VAL A 29 3.52 28.34 27.00
CA VAL A 29 3.43 27.54 25.77
C VAL A 29 4.50 28.06 24.84
N PHE A 30 5.37 27.16 24.40
CA PHE A 30 6.36 27.45 23.37
C PHE A 30 5.67 27.13 22.03
N GLU A 31 5.36 28.17 21.26
CA GLU A 31 4.72 28.07 19.94
C GLU A 31 5.76 28.43 18.87
N ASP A 32 5.52 28.07 17.60
CA ASP A 32 6.49 28.19 16.51
C ASP A 32 7.08 29.62 16.37
N GLY A 33 8.26 29.82 16.97
CA GLY A 33 9.02 31.06 16.86
C GLY A 33 8.88 31.97 18.03
N GLY A 34 7.97 31.66 18.95
CA GLY A 34 7.77 32.48 20.09
C GLY A 34 7.32 31.83 21.37
N MET A 35 7.44 32.63 22.42
CA MET A 35 7.11 32.24 23.76
C MET A 35 5.80 32.91 24.14
N ARG A 36 4.79 32.09 24.40
CA ARG A 36 3.49 32.54 24.88
C ARG A 36 3.45 32.39 26.39
N PHE A 37 3.29 33.50 27.10
CA PHE A 37 3.07 33.51 28.54
C PHE A 37 1.65 33.92 28.86
N ASP A 38 0.88 32.99 29.39
CA ASP A 38 -0.36 33.27 30.11
C ASP A 38 -0.03 33.27 31.59
N PHE A 39 -0.04 34.45 32.23
CA PHE A 39 0.08 34.52 33.69
C PHE A 39 -1.26 34.92 34.30
N LYS A 40 -1.63 34.23 35.37
CA LYS A 40 -2.76 34.59 36.23
C LYS A 40 -2.20 35.01 37.58
N ALA A 41 -2.69 36.11 38.12
CA ALA A 41 -2.33 36.53 39.47
C ALA A 41 -3.19 35.75 40.48
N GLU A 42 -2.57 35.15 41.49
CA GLU A 42 -3.31 34.72 42.68
C GLU A 42 -3.41 35.91 43.64
N HIS A 43 -4.63 36.44 43.78
CA HIS A 43 -5.08 37.55 44.65
C HIS A 43 -4.99 39.01 44.15
N ALA A 44 -6.08 39.73 44.41
CA ALA A 44 -6.17 41.19 44.55
C ALA A 44 -6.38 41.54 46.05
N PRO A 45 -5.94 42.71 46.52
CA PRO A 45 -5.24 42.97 47.80
C PRO A 45 -6.14 43.44 48.96
N GLU A 46 -5.50 43.61 50.11
CA GLU A 46 -5.99 44.32 51.30
C GLU A 46 -6.60 45.69 50.97
N GLN A 47 -7.61 46.09 51.75
CA GLN A 47 -8.43 47.29 51.56
C GLN A 47 -7.57 48.57 51.55
N GLY A 48 -7.68 49.36 50.47
CA GLY A 48 -7.19 50.74 50.41
C GLY A 48 -6.36 51.11 49.17
N ASN A 49 -5.99 50.16 48.33
CA ASN A 49 -5.18 50.42 47.14
C ASN A 49 -6.08 50.47 45.88
N PRO A 50 -6.02 51.51 45.01
CA PRO A 50 -6.96 51.68 43.88
C PRO A 50 -6.67 50.81 42.65
N ALA A 51 -5.63 49.96 42.67
CA ALA A 51 -5.27 49.09 41.54
C ALA A 51 -5.76 47.61 41.54
N PRO A 52 -6.79 47.17 42.30
CA PRO A 52 -7.08 45.75 42.50
C PRO A 52 -7.92 45.13 41.37
N HIS A 53 -8.49 45.95 40.49
CA HIS A 53 -9.35 45.51 39.38
C HIS A 53 -8.62 45.47 38.02
N LEU A 54 -7.32 45.82 38.00
CA LEU A 54 -6.57 46.14 36.79
C LEU A 54 -5.75 44.98 36.22
N TRP A 55 -5.76 43.80 36.84
CA TRP A 55 -5.09 42.61 36.29
C TRP A 55 -5.70 41.31 36.82
N SER A 56 -6.28 40.52 35.91
CA SER A 56 -6.71 39.13 36.18
C SER A 56 -5.89 38.10 35.39
N SER A 57 -5.42 38.46 34.20
CA SER A 57 -4.52 37.65 33.37
C SER A 57 -3.92 38.48 32.24
N GLY A 58 -2.64 38.33 31.92
CA GLY A 58 -2.02 38.95 30.75
C GLY A 58 -1.36 37.92 29.83
N LEU A 59 -1.30 38.24 28.53
CA LEU A 59 -0.71 37.41 27.49
C LEU A 59 0.54 38.09 26.91
N PHE A 60 1.72 37.49 27.07
CA PHE A 60 2.93 37.96 26.38
C PHE A 60 3.27 37.02 25.23
N HIS A 61 3.55 37.58 24.05
CA HIS A 61 4.08 36.84 22.91
C HIS A 61 5.48 37.39 22.58
N PHE A 62 6.49 36.53 22.61
CA PHE A 62 7.86 36.87 22.25
C PHE A 62 8.25 36.10 20.99
N ASP A 63 8.37 36.70 19.81
CA ASP A 63 9.00 36.02 18.67
C ASP A 63 10.47 36.47 18.61
N ASP A 64 11.42 35.57 18.92
CA ASP A 64 12.85 35.88 18.88
C ASP A 64 13.53 35.11 17.76
N ARG A 65 13.89 35.84 16.70
CA ARG A 65 14.57 35.33 15.51
C ARG A 65 16.07 35.59 15.51
N ALA A 66 16.63 36.16 16.57
CA ALA A 66 18.01 36.66 16.59
C ALA A 66 19.05 35.61 16.99
N GLY A 67 18.67 34.57 17.73
CA GLY A 67 19.57 33.45 18.10
C GLY A 67 20.62 33.77 19.17
N GLU A 68 20.54 34.93 19.83
CA GLU A 68 21.43 35.31 20.93
C GLU A 68 20.87 34.77 22.26
N PRO A 69 21.67 34.09 23.10
CA PRO A 69 21.19 33.45 24.33
C PRO A 69 20.74 34.45 25.41
N HIS A 70 21.18 35.71 25.34
CA HIS A 70 20.79 36.76 26.28
C HIS A 70 20.64 38.11 25.57
N ARG A 71 19.52 38.80 25.77
CA ARG A 71 19.29 40.10 25.12
C ARG A 71 18.53 41.07 26.00
N VAL A 72 18.93 42.33 25.92
CA VAL A 72 18.32 43.43 26.66
C VAL A 72 17.96 44.56 25.69
N PHE A 73 16.70 44.97 25.66
CA PHE A 73 16.20 46.00 24.73
C PHE A 73 15.09 46.87 25.34
N SER A 74 14.84 48.03 24.73
CA SER A 74 13.77 48.96 25.15
C SER A 74 12.53 48.80 24.28
N TYR A 75 11.35 48.87 24.90
CA TYR A 75 10.04 48.83 24.26
C TYR A 75 9.26 50.14 24.48
N PRO A 76 8.51 50.67 23.48
CA PRO A 76 8.43 50.20 22.09
C PRO A 76 9.76 50.35 21.37
N HIS A 77 10.15 49.30 20.64
CA HIS A 77 11.36 49.32 19.84
C HIS A 77 11.07 50.07 18.54
N THR A 78 11.98 50.92 18.08
CA THR A 78 11.82 51.77 16.88
C THR A 78 11.98 51.03 15.54
N ASP A 79 11.93 49.70 15.54
CA ASP A 79 12.13 48.87 14.35
C ASP A 79 10.77 48.36 13.82
N PRO A 80 10.31 48.80 12.63
CA PRO A 80 9.02 48.45 12.08
C PRO A 80 8.89 46.97 11.66
N ASP A 81 10.00 46.22 11.56
CA ASP A 81 10.01 44.78 11.30
C ASP A 81 10.27 43.95 12.58
N SER A 82 10.20 44.58 13.76
CA SER A 82 10.49 43.94 15.03
C SER A 82 9.40 42.92 15.42
N PRO A 83 9.76 41.65 15.73
CA PRO A 83 8.83 40.58 16.08
C PRO A 83 8.20 40.69 17.49
N PHE A 84 8.21 41.89 18.08
CA PHE A 84 7.72 42.13 19.43
C PHE A 84 6.28 42.67 19.41
N HIS A 85 5.33 41.87 19.89
CA HIS A 85 3.94 42.28 20.09
C HIS A 85 3.49 42.02 21.54
N LEU A 86 3.26 43.10 22.29
CA LEU A 86 2.72 43.01 23.64
C LEU A 86 1.20 43.19 23.63
N TYR A 87 0.46 42.15 24.04
CA TYR A 87 -0.99 42.18 24.15
C TYR A 87 -1.47 41.95 25.58
N VAL A 88 -1.64 43.03 26.34
CA VAL A 88 -2.08 42.92 27.72
C VAL A 88 -3.61 42.87 27.79
N GLN A 89 -4.18 41.67 27.92
CA GLN A 89 -5.57 41.51 28.37
C GLN A 89 -5.67 41.72 29.89
N GLY A 90 -6.88 42.00 30.38
CA GLY A 90 -7.13 42.17 31.83
C GLY A 90 -6.68 43.50 32.44
N VAL A 91 -6.04 44.39 31.67
CA VAL A 91 -5.82 45.80 32.01
C VAL A 91 -6.96 46.62 31.42
N ALA A 92 -7.38 47.70 32.10
CA ALA A 92 -8.29 48.68 31.51
C ALA A 92 -7.82 49.08 30.09
N TYR A 93 -8.74 49.05 29.13
CA TYR A 93 -8.50 49.32 27.71
C TYR A 93 -7.51 50.48 27.51
N GLY A 94 -6.41 50.23 26.77
CA GLY A 94 -5.49 51.28 26.29
C GLY A 94 -4.15 51.44 27.03
N LEU A 95 -3.83 50.63 28.04
CA LEU A 95 -2.51 50.65 28.70
C LEU A 95 -1.46 49.81 27.93
N ARG A 96 -0.28 50.38 27.68
CA ARG A 96 0.89 49.73 27.06
C ARG A 96 2.11 49.79 28.00
N PHE A 97 3.00 48.80 27.89
CA PHE A 97 4.30 48.82 28.57
C PHE A 97 5.29 49.72 27.84
N PHE A 98 6.15 50.39 28.59
CA PHE A 98 7.29 51.15 28.10
C PHE A 98 8.47 50.89 29.03
N GLY A 99 9.58 50.36 28.54
CA GLY A 99 10.72 50.04 29.39
C GLY A 99 11.63 48.97 28.84
N GLN A 100 12.49 48.44 29.70
CA GLN A 100 13.51 47.47 29.37
C GLN A 100 12.98 46.04 29.50
N VAL A 101 13.26 45.22 28.50
CA VAL A 101 13.01 43.78 28.45
C VAL A 101 14.36 43.09 28.46
N ASP A 102 14.54 42.13 29.37
CA ASP A 102 15.73 41.30 29.52
C ASP A 102 15.31 39.82 29.37
N LEU A 103 15.77 39.19 28.27
CA LEU A 103 15.47 37.81 27.91
C LEU A 103 16.74 36.97 28.05
N ALA A 104 16.74 35.99 28.93
CA ALA A 104 17.82 35.04 29.17
C ALA A 104 17.30 33.58 29.14
N PRO A 105 18.18 32.56 29.02
CA PRO A 105 17.75 31.16 28.87
C PRO A 105 17.03 30.60 30.11
N ASP A 106 17.22 31.24 31.26
CA ASP A 106 16.69 30.86 32.56
C ASP A 106 15.85 31.97 33.21
N ARG A 107 15.66 33.12 32.54
CA ARG A 107 14.94 34.27 33.12
C ARG A 107 14.33 35.17 32.06
N ILE A 108 13.15 35.71 32.36
CA ILE A 108 12.60 36.87 31.68
C ILE A 108 12.38 37.97 32.71
N ALA A 109 12.83 39.18 32.39
CA ALA A 109 12.63 40.34 33.23
C ALA A 109 12.09 41.54 32.42
N LEU A 110 11.10 42.23 32.98
CA LEU A 110 10.48 43.44 32.44
C LEU A 110 10.61 44.53 33.49
N HIS A 111 11.25 45.64 33.13
CA HIS A 111 11.47 46.79 34.00
C HIS A 111 11.03 48.06 33.28
N GLY A 112 9.95 48.68 33.71
CA GLY A 112 9.41 49.83 33.00
C GLY A 112 8.18 50.43 33.64
N VAL A 113 7.33 51.01 32.82
CA VAL A 113 6.07 51.64 33.22
C VAL A 113 4.92 51.20 32.32
N LEU A 114 3.73 51.06 32.90
CA LEU A 114 2.47 50.89 32.19
C LEU A 114 1.78 52.25 32.08
N ARG A 115 1.46 52.70 30.86
CA ARG A 115 0.75 53.98 30.61
C ARG A 115 -0.07 53.95 29.32
N GLN A 116 -1.01 54.89 29.17
CA GLN A 116 -1.83 54.99 27.95
C GLN A 116 -1.03 55.62 26.81
N GLU A 117 -1.21 55.13 25.59
CA GLU A 117 -0.43 55.53 24.41
C GLU A 117 -0.63 57.01 24.00
N HIS A 118 -1.77 57.62 24.35
CA HIS A 118 -2.18 58.95 23.90
C HIS A 118 -2.12 60.05 24.96
N HIS A 119 -1.63 59.76 26.17
CA HIS A 119 -1.48 60.76 27.23
C HIS A 119 0.01 61.11 27.44
N ASP A 120 0.32 62.39 27.33
CA ASP A 120 1.67 62.98 27.44
C ASP A 120 2.20 63.03 28.90
N ASP A 121 1.50 62.37 29.83
CA ASP A 121 1.95 62.26 31.21
C ASP A 121 3.08 61.22 31.29
N SER A 122 4.26 61.69 31.67
CA SER A 122 5.44 60.89 32.01
C SER A 122 5.26 60.04 33.29
N GLN A 123 4.05 59.98 33.85
CA GLN A 123 3.70 59.29 35.10
C GLN A 123 2.93 58.00 34.78
N GLY A 124 3.65 56.96 34.36
CA GLY A 124 3.10 55.60 34.25
C GLY A 124 3.20 54.84 35.57
N THR A 125 2.46 53.73 35.70
CA THR A 125 2.59 52.83 36.87
C THR A 125 3.82 51.94 36.70
N PRO A 126 4.81 51.96 37.61
CA PRO A 126 5.99 51.10 37.51
C PRO A 126 5.62 49.62 37.40
N LEU A 127 6.27 48.89 36.49
CA LEU A 127 6.19 47.44 36.35
C LEU A 127 7.60 46.87 36.54
N HIS A 128 7.72 45.95 37.50
CA HIS A 128 8.91 45.17 37.73
C HIS A 128 8.53 43.70 37.80
N LEU A 129 8.80 42.95 36.73
CA LEU A 129 8.48 41.54 36.62
C LEU A 129 9.77 40.77 36.39
N VAL A 130 10.01 39.73 37.18
CA VAL A 130 11.08 38.77 36.94
C VAL A 130 10.50 37.37 37.12
N ARG A 131 10.70 36.51 36.12
CA ARG A 131 10.31 35.10 36.19
C ARG A 131 11.48 34.22 35.80
N HIS A 132 11.77 33.22 36.61
CA HIS A 132 12.82 32.25 36.35
C HIS A 132 12.24 30.95 35.79
N PHE A 133 13.03 30.27 34.97
CA PHE A 133 12.70 28.96 34.40
C PHE A 133 13.78 27.94 34.75
N PRO A 134 13.42 26.67 34.99
CA PRO A 134 14.39 25.59 34.99
C PRO A 134 15.24 25.63 33.72
N ARG A 135 16.56 25.50 33.87
CA ARG A 135 17.49 25.47 32.73
C ARG A 135 17.04 24.45 31.69
N GLY A 136 16.89 24.91 30.44
CA GLY A 136 16.54 24.05 29.29
C GLY A 136 15.05 23.91 29.00
N GLN A 137 14.15 24.51 29.80
CA GLN A 137 12.72 24.59 29.44
C GLN A 137 12.44 25.59 28.31
N VAL A 138 13.23 26.65 28.21
CA VAL A 138 13.15 27.63 27.12
C VAL A 138 14.13 27.21 26.02
N ARG A 139 13.61 26.83 24.84
CA ARG A 139 14.43 26.61 23.64
C ARG A 139 14.11 27.71 22.62
N PRO A 140 15.08 28.56 22.26
CA PRO A 140 14.89 29.52 21.17
C PRO A 140 14.53 28.76 19.89
N LYS A 141 13.56 29.26 19.10
CA LYS A 141 13.36 28.70 17.75
C LYS A 141 14.62 29.00 16.94
N PRO A 142 15.16 28.03 16.21
CA PRO A 142 16.28 28.31 15.35
C PRO A 142 15.89 29.32 14.27
N ARG A 143 16.78 30.28 14.00
CA ARG A 143 16.57 31.30 12.97
C ARG A 143 16.38 30.65 11.60
N ASP A 144 15.30 31.02 10.92
CA ASP A 144 15.05 30.62 9.53
C ASP A 144 15.86 31.51 8.58
N PHE A 145 16.73 30.90 7.78
CA PHE A 145 17.50 31.60 6.76
C PHE A 145 16.85 31.42 5.38
N HIS A 146 16.69 32.52 4.65
CA HIS A 146 16.10 32.52 3.30
C HIS A 146 17.08 32.86 2.18
N SER A 147 18.37 33.03 2.51
CA SER A 147 19.43 33.24 1.53
C SER A 147 20.77 32.72 2.07
N LEU A 148 21.66 32.31 1.16
CA LEU A 148 23.02 31.88 1.50
C LEU A 148 23.82 33.02 2.15
N GLN A 149 23.70 34.23 1.63
CA GLN A 149 24.40 35.40 2.17
C GLN A 149 24.07 35.63 3.65
N ALA A 150 22.79 35.52 4.03
CA ALA A 150 22.38 35.68 5.42
C ALA A 150 22.87 34.53 6.31
N ALA A 151 22.89 33.30 5.80
CA ALA A 151 23.38 32.12 6.53
C ALA A 151 24.91 32.15 6.72
N GLN A 152 25.65 32.64 5.73
CA GLN A 152 27.12 32.77 5.78
C GLN A 152 27.58 33.93 6.67
N ALA A 153 26.69 34.87 6.99
CA ALA A 153 26.99 36.00 7.88
C ALA A 153 27.03 35.61 9.37
N VAL A 154 26.66 34.36 9.71
CA VAL A 154 26.69 33.82 11.08
C VAL A 154 27.59 32.57 11.14
N PRO A 155 28.04 32.13 12.33
CA PRO A 155 28.78 30.88 12.47
C PRO A 155 27.98 29.68 11.94
N ALA A 156 28.62 28.81 11.15
CA ALA A 156 27.94 27.74 10.39
C ALA A 156 27.24 26.69 11.29
N ASP A 157 27.74 26.48 12.50
CA ASP A 157 27.19 25.58 13.53
C ASP A 157 25.90 26.11 14.20
N THR A 158 25.54 27.37 13.93
CA THR A 158 24.29 28.01 14.40
C THR A 158 23.15 27.88 13.39
N VAL A 159 23.44 27.57 12.12
CA VAL A 159 22.45 27.48 11.05
C VAL A 159 21.71 26.15 11.12
N ARG A 160 20.45 26.18 11.56
CA ARG A 160 19.58 24.98 11.67
C ARG A 160 18.55 24.87 10.56
N HIS A 161 18.06 25.99 10.02
CA HIS A 161 17.01 26.01 9.01
C HIS A 161 17.40 26.92 7.85
N LEU A 162 17.49 26.35 6.65
CA LEU A 162 17.82 27.08 5.43
C LEU A 162 16.80 26.76 4.34
N SER A 163 16.14 27.78 3.82
CA SER A 163 15.14 27.67 2.76
C SER A 163 15.51 28.60 1.61
N LEU A 164 16.16 28.05 0.58
CA LEU A 164 16.48 28.73 -0.66
C LEU A 164 15.33 28.52 -1.65
N ARG A 165 14.37 29.44 -1.63
CA ARG A 165 13.28 29.45 -2.62
C ARG A 165 13.53 30.54 -3.63
N GLN A 166 13.73 30.16 -4.89
CA GLN A 166 13.73 31.16 -5.96
C GLN A 166 12.31 31.40 -6.45
N GLN A 167 11.80 32.59 -6.21
CA GLN A 167 10.60 33.08 -6.90
C GLN A 167 10.96 33.42 -8.34
N TRP A 168 10.10 33.04 -9.29
CA TRP A 168 10.27 33.39 -10.70
C TRP A 168 10.42 34.90 -10.86
N ARG A 169 11.53 35.34 -11.44
CA ARG A 169 11.66 36.65 -12.07
C ARG A 169 12.27 36.46 -13.46
N PRO A 170 11.86 37.25 -14.47
CA PRO A 170 12.40 37.17 -15.82
C PRO A 170 13.93 37.29 -15.90
N ASP A 171 14.54 37.96 -14.92
CA ASP A 171 15.97 38.33 -14.91
C ASP A 171 16.81 37.50 -13.93
N THR A 172 16.25 36.45 -13.29
CA THR A 172 17.00 35.66 -12.30
C THR A 172 18.12 34.85 -12.98
N PRO A 173 19.39 34.98 -12.54
CA PRO A 173 20.49 34.18 -13.07
C PRO A 173 20.22 32.67 -12.91
N ARG A 174 20.52 31.89 -13.94
CA ARG A 174 20.41 30.43 -13.90
C ARG A 174 21.43 29.83 -12.94
N THR A 175 21.02 28.85 -12.14
CA THR A 175 21.91 28.10 -11.26
C THR A 175 22.05 26.67 -11.79
N ASP A 176 23.17 26.42 -12.46
CA ASP A 176 23.47 25.11 -13.08
C ASP A 176 24.16 24.13 -12.12
N ARG A 177 24.54 24.59 -10.92
CA ARG A 177 25.24 23.79 -9.90
C ARG A 177 24.46 23.76 -8.59
N PHE A 178 24.61 22.67 -7.85
CA PHE A 178 24.18 22.57 -6.47
C PHE A 178 24.92 23.62 -5.63
N PRO A 179 24.26 24.31 -4.68
CA PRO A 179 24.92 25.28 -3.79
C PRO A 179 25.77 24.54 -2.74
N GLU A 180 27.00 24.18 -3.11
CA GLU A 180 27.94 23.45 -2.24
C GLU A 180 28.20 24.16 -0.89
N GLU A 181 27.99 25.47 -0.82
CA GLU A 181 28.11 26.25 0.41
C GLU A 181 27.17 25.77 1.51
N VAL A 182 26.04 25.14 1.14
CA VAL A 182 25.10 24.54 2.10
C VAL A 182 25.76 23.42 2.91
N LEU A 183 26.72 22.71 2.32
CA LEU A 183 27.41 21.58 2.97
C LEU A 183 28.26 22.02 4.16
N ALA A 184 28.61 23.31 4.26
CA ALA A 184 29.32 23.86 5.41
C ALA A 184 28.46 23.93 6.69
N PHE A 185 27.12 23.92 6.57
CA PHE A 185 26.19 24.04 7.70
C PHE A 185 25.88 22.66 8.31
N THR A 186 26.86 22.02 8.94
CA THR A 186 26.74 20.65 9.48
C THR A 186 25.70 20.47 10.59
N ALA A 187 25.27 21.59 11.20
CA ALA A 187 24.24 21.67 12.22
C ALA A 187 22.81 21.72 11.67
N ILE A 188 22.63 21.77 10.34
CA ILE A 188 21.35 21.98 9.69
C ILE A 188 20.37 20.82 9.96
N GLU A 189 19.15 21.18 10.33
CA GLU A 189 18.04 20.27 10.65
C GLU A 189 16.95 20.29 9.56
N SER A 190 16.80 21.42 8.85
CA SER A 190 15.83 21.58 7.76
C SER A 190 16.46 22.32 6.59
N LEU A 191 16.51 21.66 5.42
CA LEU A 191 17.00 22.22 4.18
C LEU A 191 15.89 22.17 3.12
N ILE A 192 15.53 23.32 2.58
CA ILE A 192 14.58 23.45 1.48
C ILE A 192 15.28 24.13 0.31
N LEU A 193 15.37 23.44 -0.81
CA LEU A 193 15.84 23.93 -2.09
C LEU A 193 14.68 23.82 -3.09
N ASP A 194 13.96 24.93 -3.28
CA ASP A 194 12.77 24.98 -4.14
C ASP A 194 13.00 26.02 -5.24
N TYR A 195 13.31 25.53 -6.43
CA TYR A 195 13.58 26.35 -7.60
C TYR A 195 12.45 26.19 -8.62
N ALA A 196 11.23 26.53 -8.21
CA ALA A 196 10.00 26.51 -8.99
C ALA A 196 10.22 26.52 -10.52
N SER A 197 9.63 25.52 -11.19
CA SER A 197 9.38 25.16 -12.62
C SER A 197 9.73 26.09 -13.79
N THR A 198 10.59 27.07 -13.61
CA THR A 198 10.88 28.14 -14.57
C THR A 198 11.94 27.71 -15.58
N GLY A 199 12.53 26.52 -15.43
CA GLY A 199 13.65 26.04 -16.25
C GLY A 199 15.02 26.62 -15.85
N HIS A 200 15.15 27.19 -14.63
CA HIS A 200 16.33 27.96 -14.20
C HIS A 200 17.28 27.23 -13.23
N ALA A 201 16.85 26.17 -12.53
CA ALA A 201 17.76 25.30 -11.78
C ALA A 201 18.00 23.99 -12.55
N ARG A 202 19.23 23.83 -13.05
CA ARG A 202 19.63 22.73 -13.93
C ARG A 202 20.51 21.68 -13.27
N PHE A 203 20.85 21.80 -11.99
CA PHE A 203 21.67 20.76 -11.37
C PHE A 203 20.89 19.43 -11.38
N THR A 204 21.50 18.44 -12.02
CA THR A 204 20.92 17.12 -12.25
C THR A 204 21.32 16.11 -11.20
N GLU A 205 22.32 16.44 -10.38
CA GLU A 205 22.95 15.56 -9.41
C GLU A 205 23.06 16.28 -8.07
N LEU A 206 22.94 15.50 -6.99
CA LEU A 206 23.29 15.93 -5.65
C LEU A 206 24.68 15.39 -5.31
N PRO A 207 25.53 16.16 -4.64
CA PRO A 207 26.83 15.69 -4.18
C PRO A 207 26.70 14.58 -3.13
N GLU A 208 27.63 13.61 -3.11
CA GLU A 208 27.71 12.56 -2.07
C GLU A 208 27.92 13.17 -0.68
N GLU A 209 28.55 14.35 -0.62
CA GLU A 209 28.76 15.12 0.59
C GLU A 209 27.46 15.54 1.28
N ILE A 210 26.29 15.44 0.64
CA ILE A 210 25.00 15.65 1.32
C ILE A 210 24.86 14.73 2.55
N GLY A 211 25.48 13.54 2.52
CA GLY A 211 25.52 12.60 3.64
C GLY A 211 26.23 13.15 4.88
N THR A 212 27.01 14.23 4.79
CA THR A 212 27.66 14.83 5.97
C THR A 212 26.69 15.62 6.86
N LEU A 213 25.47 15.92 6.37
CA LEU A 213 24.45 16.68 7.11
C LEU A 213 23.69 15.79 8.10
N GLN A 214 24.40 15.23 9.06
CA GLN A 214 23.92 14.18 9.98
C GLN A 214 22.78 14.62 10.92
N GLN A 215 22.51 15.93 11.05
CA GLN A 215 21.42 16.48 11.85
C GLN A 215 20.12 16.71 11.04
N LEU A 216 20.15 16.46 9.73
CA LEU A 216 19.05 16.79 8.84
C LEU A 216 17.82 15.93 9.15
N THR A 217 16.72 16.57 9.53
CA THR A 217 15.41 15.96 9.80
C THR A 217 14.43 16.16 8.64
N ARG A 218 14.62 17.23 7.86
CA ARG A 218 13.80 17.56 6.70
C ARG A 218 14.67 17.99 5.52
N LEU A 219 14.47 17.31 4.39
CA LEU A 219 15.07 17.66 3.10
C LEU A 219 13.96 17.82 2.07
N ASP A 220 13.85 19.01 1.49
CA ASP A 220 12.92 19.29 0.40
C ASP A 220 13.70 19.77 -0.81
N LEU A 221 13.67 18.97 -1.86
CA LEU A 221 14.27 19.21 -3.17
C LEU A 221 13.19 19.25 -4.26
N SER A 222 11.96 19.59 -3.89
CA SER A 222 10.85 19.70 -4.84
C SER A 222 11.13 20.78 -5.89
N ASN A 223 10.63 20.59 -7.10
CA ASN A 223 10.89 21.48 -8.25
C ASN A 223 12.37 21.62 -8.62
N THR A 224 13.20 20.59 -8.40
CA THR A 224 14.59 20.55 -8.85
C THR A 224 14.75 19.63 -10.07
N SER A 225 15.87 19.77 -10.80
CA SER A 225 16.18 18.92 -11.97
C SER A 225 16.95 17.63 -11.60
N VAL A 226 16.98 17.26 -10.32
CA VAL A 226 17.71 16.08 -9.83
C VAL A 226 17.16 14.81 -10.48
N GLN A 227 18.04 14.03 -11.11
CA GLN A 227 17.68 12.80 -11.83
C GLN A 227 17.94 11.53 -11.01
N HIS A 228 18.89 11.60 -10.08
CA HIS A 228 19.30 10.49 -9.22
C HIS A 228 19.58 10.98 -7.79
N LEU A 229 19.23 10.15 -6.80
CA LEU A 229 19.68 10.31 -5.43
C LEU A 229 21.06 9.64 -5.24
N PRO A 230 22.02 10.29 -4.58
CA PRO A 230 23.33 9.70 -4.26
C PRO A 230 23.17 8.63 -3.18
N ASP A 231 24.11 7.68 -3.12
CA ASP A 231 24.06 6.59 -2.14
C ASP A 231 24.23 7.12 -0.70
N ALA A 232 24.95 8.23 -0.52
CA ALA A 232 25.06 8.92 0.75
C ALA A 232 23.74 9.43 1.34
N ILE A 233 22.63 9.43 0.58
CA ILE A 233 21.31 9.73 1.17
C ILE A 233 20.99 8.79 2.33
N GLY A 234 21.42 7.52 2.25
CA GLY A 234 21.21 6.53 3.31
C GLY A 234 21.96 6.84 4.62
N GLN A 235 22.91 7.78 4.60
CA GLN A 235 23.69 8.19 5.76
C GLN A 235 22.97 9.23 6.63
N LEU A 236 21.85 9.80 6.18
CA LEU A 236 21.10 10.83 6.90
C LEU A 236 20.25 10.22 8.03
N GLY A 237 20.91 9.75 9.08
CA GLY A 237 20.29 8.95 10.15
C GLY A 237 19.14 9.62 10.91
N GLN A 238 19.00 10.95 10.86
CA GLN A 238 17.92 11.70 11.52
C GLN A 238 16.78 12.11 10.58
N LEU A 239 16.85 11.77 9.29
CA LEU A 239 15.90 12.26 8.29
C LEU A 239 14.52 11.65 8.51
N ARG A 240 13.51 12.51 8.63
CA ARG A 240 12.10 12.16 8.85
C ARG A 240 11.22 12.47 7.64
N HIS A 241 11.56 13.52 6.90
CA HIS A 241 10.80 14.00 5.75
C HIS A 241 11.73 14.25 4.57
N LEU A 242 11.49 13.52 3.48
CA LEU A 242 12.15 13.72 2.20
C LEU A 242 11.09 14.03 1.13
N ALA A 243 11.17 15.21 0.55
CA ALA A 243 10.29 15.64 -0.54
C ALA A 243 11.12 15.91 -1.80
N MET A 244 10.73 15.29 -2.91
CA MET A 244 11.33 15.45 -4.22
C MET A 244 10.23 15.51 -5.29
N SER A 245 9.19 16.28 -5.04
CA SER A 245 8.04 16.36 -5.95
C SER A 245 8.34 17.24 -7.17
N HIS A 246 7.63 17.02 -8.28
CA HIS A 246 7.71 17.86 -9.49
C HIS A 246 9.13 18.00 -10.07
N GLY A 247 9.88 16.89 -10.09
CA GLY A 247 11.26 16.83 -10.54
C GLY A 247 11.46 16.02 -11.82
N MET A 248 12.69 15.55 -12.02
CA MET A 248 13.11 14.73 -13.17
C MET A 248 13.69 13.38 -12.74
N LEU A 249 13.33 12.93 -11.52
CA LEU A 249 13.90 11.73 -10.92
C LEU A 249 13.54 10.50 -11.77
N THR A 250 14.56 9.77 -12.22
CA THR A 250 14.38 8.54 -13.04
C THR A 250 14.63 7.26 -12.24
N SER A 251 15.35 7.35 -11.13
CA SER A 251 15.60 6.21 -10.23
C SER A 251 15.80 6.67 -8.79
N VAL A 252 15.56 5.76 -7.85
CA VAL A 252 15.80 5.92 -6.41
C VAL A 252 16.88 4.90 -6.02
N SER A 253 17.92 5.35 -5.32
CA SER A 253 19.00 4.50 -4.80
C SER A 253 18.45 3.51 -3.76
N GLU A 254 18.98 2.28 -3.71
CA GLU A 254 18.57 1.25 -2.71
C GLU A 254 18.87 1.70 -1.27
N GLN A 255 19.87 2.57 -1.12
CA GLN A 255 20.35 3.11 0.14
C GLN A 255 19.31 3.99 0.84
N ILE A 256 18.27 4.46 0.13
CA ILE A 256 17.13 5.14 0.77
C ILE A 256 16.49 4.28 1.88
N ALA A 257 16.56 2.95 1.73
CA ALA A 257 16.00 2.03 2.70
C ALA A 257 16.77 1.96 4.02
N GLN A 258 17.99 2.53 4.06
CA GLN A 258 18.83 2.59 5.26
C GLN A 258 18.41 3.71 6.22
N LEU A 259 17.52 4.62 5.80
CA LEU A 259 17.04 5.72 6.63
C LEU A 259 16.14 5.21 7.77
N PRO A 260 16.61 5.21 9.03
CA PRO A 260 15.92 4.51 10.12
C PRO A 260 14.67 5.25 10.63
N HIS A 261 14.57 6.55 10.34
CA HIS A 261 13.55 7.45 10.89
C HIS A 261 12.70 8.13 9.82
N LEU A 262 12.85 7.77 8.53
CA LEU A 262 12.07 8.41 7.47
C LEU A 262 10.61 8.01 7.58
N GLU A 263 9.74 8.99 7.83
CA GLU A 263 8.30 8.80 8.02
C GLU A 263 7.49 9.15 6.78
N ARG A 264 7.93 10.15 6.01
CA ARG A 264 7.25 10.65 4.82
C ARG A 264 8.22 10.79 3.67
N LEU A 265 7.87 10.18 2.54
CA LEU A 265 8.60 10.24 1.29
C LEU A 265 7.66 10.69 0.17
N ASP A 266 7.93 11.85 -0.42
CA ASP A 266 7.19 12.36 -1.57
C ASP A 266 8.06 12.31 -2.83
N LEU A 267 7.68 11.45 -3.77
CA LEU A 267 8.31 11.27 -5.08
C LEU A 267 7.35 11.57 -6.22
N SER A 268 6.26 12.30 -5.95
CA SER A 268 5.21 12.57 -6.93
C SER A 268 5.69 13.45 -8.09
N TYR A 269 5.06 13.31 -9.25
CA TYR A 269 5.34 14.08 -10.46
C TYR A 269 6.82 13.99 -10.89
N ASN A 270 7.35 12.77 -10.98
CA ASN A 270 8.69 12.47 -11.50
C ASN A 270 8.59 11.54 -12.73
N ARG A 271 9.71 10.93 -13.12
CA ARG A 271 9.83 10.01 -14.27
C ARG A 271 10.19 8.58 -13.83
N LEU A 272 9.77 8.19 -12.63
CA LEU A 272 10.06 6.86 -12.09
C LEU A 272 9.25 5.80 -12.85
N THR A 273 9.93 4.73 -13.24
CA THR A 273 9.32 3.53 -13.85
C THR A 273 9.29 2.33 -12.91
N SER A 274 10.13 2.33 -11.87
CA SER A 274 10.24 1.30 -10.84
C SER A 274 10.76 1.90 -9.52
N LEU A 275 10.68 1.10 -8.45
CA LEU A 275 11.27 1.41 -7.14
C LEU A 275 12.10 0.21 -6.67
N PRO A 276 13.12 0.43 -5.81
CA PRO A 276 13.86 -0.67 -5.19
C PRO A 276 12.96 -1.47 -4.24
N GLU A 277 13.15 -2.80 -4.19
CA GLU A 277 12.40 -3.69 -3.29
C GLU A 277 12.65 -3.37 -1.80
N ALA A 278 13.74 -2.68 -1.50
CA ALA A 278 14.05 -2.25 -0.14
C ALA A 278 13.10 -1.14 0.39
N ILE A 279 12.35 -0.43 -0.47
CA ILE A 279 11.51 0.70 -0.04
C ILE A 279 10.38 0.29 0.91
N GLY A 280 9.78 -0.88 0.70
CA GLY A 280 8.76 -1.41 1.61
C GLY A 280 9.31 -2.06 2.87
N HIS A 281 10.64 -2.11 3.03
CA HIS A 281 11.32 -2.61 4.23
C HIS A 281 11.76 -1.48 5.17
N MET A 282 11.42 -0.23 4.84
CA MET A 282 11.80 0.94 5.63
C MET A 282 11.08 0.92 6.99
N PRO A 283 11.81 0.98 8.12
CA PRO A 283 11.26 0.68 9.44
C PRO A 283 10.24 1.72 9.94
N SER A 284 10.33 2.96 9.47
CA SER A 284 9.51 4.07 9.95
C SER A 284 8.61 4.70 8.87
N LEU A 285 8.64 4.20 7.62
CA LEU A 285 7.96 4.85 6.51
C LEU A 285 6.45 4.64 6.60
N LYS A 286 5.72 5.74 6.83
CA LYS A 286 4.25 5.73 7.01
C LYS A 286 3.51 6.25 5.81
N ALA A 287 4.10 7.18 5.06
CA ALA A 287 3.49 7.79 3.90
C ALA A 287 4.44 7.85 2.71
N LEU A 288 3.98 7.35 1.58
CA LEU A 288 4.69 7.36 0.31
C LEU A 288 3.79 7.90 -0.79
N ASN A 289 4.19 9.00 -1.44
CA ASN A 289 3.47 9.56 -2.58
C ASN A 289 4.23 9.30 -3.89
N LEU A 290 3.58 8.61 -4.81
CA LEU A 290 4.09 8.16 -6.11
C LEU A 290 3.25 8.68 -7.29
N SER A 291 2.23 9.50 -7.03
CA SER A 291 1.33 10.05 -8.06
C SER A 291 2.10 10.76 -9.18
N GLY A 292 1.58 10.76 -10.40
CA GLY A 292 2.21 11.47 -11.52
C GLY A 292 3.55 10.91 -12.01
N ASN A 293 3.85 9.64 -11.74
CA ASN A 293 5.00 8.90 -12.32
C ASN A 293 4.57 8.00 -13.49
N ALA A 294 5.47 7.18 -14.02
CA ALA A 294 5.27 6.28 -15.17
C ALA A 294 5.58 4.81 -14.81
N PHE A 295 5.06 4.31 -13.69
CA PHE A 295 5.35 2.96 -13.20
C PHE A 295 4.87 1.87 -14.15
N THR A 296 5.78 0.95 -14.49
CA THR A 296 5.47 -0.29 -15.21
C THR A 296 5.35 -1.47 -14.26
N SER A 297 5.96 -1.38 -13.07
CA SER A 297 5.86 -2.33 -11.98
C SER A 297 6.09 -1.63 -10.65
N LEU A 298 5.67 -2.27 -9.56
CA LEU A 298 5.91 -1.84 -8.19
C LEU A 298 6.53 -3.02 -7.41
N PRO A 299 7.42 -2.77 -6.44
CA PRO A 299 8.01 -3.82 -5.60
C PRO A 299 6.94 -4.45 -4.71
N ALA A 300 7.03 -5.74 -4.37
CA ALA A 300 5.95 -6.36 -3.58
C ALA A 300 5.86 -5.78 -2.19
N SER A 301 7.01 -5.44 -1.59
CA SER A 301 7.09 -4.82 -0.28
C SER A 301 6.31 -3.52 -0.16
N ILE A 302 5.87 -2.91 -1.28
CA ILE A 302 5.05 -1.70 -1.29
C ILE A 302 3.73 -1.89 -0.51
N ASP A 303 3.25 -3.13 -0.37
CA ASP A 303 2.05 -3.47 0.40
C ASP A 303 2.18 -3.21 1.91
N ARG A 304 3.41 -3.06 2.41
CA ARG A 304 3.71 -2.74 3.81
C ARG A 304 3.56 -1.26 4.15
N ILE A 305 3.41 -0.39 3.16
CA ILE A 305 3.31 1.05 3.37
C ILE A 305 1.86 1.43 3.67
N GLU A 306 1.60 1.93 4.88
CA GLU A 306 0.25 2.24 5.37
C GLU A 306 -0.48 3.28 4.50
N ASN A 307 0.19 4.40 4.17
CA ASN A 307 -0.41 5.50 3.42
C ASN A 307 0.30 5.69 2.08
N LEU A 308 -0.02 4.81 1.13
CA LEU A 308 0.49 4.85 -0.22
C LEU A 308 -0.45 5.64 -1.15
N GLN A 309 0.07 6.67 -1.79
CA GLN A 309 -0.64 7.43 -2.82
C GLN A 309 -0.06 7.10 -4.20
N VAL A 310 -0.91 6.62 -5.09
CA VAL A 310 -0.60 6.26 -6.48
C VAL A 310 -1.74 6.73 -7.38
N ASP A 311 -1.46 6.92 -8.67
CA ASP A 311 -2.55 7.17 -9.62
C ASP A 311 -3.44 5.93 -9.74
N VAL A 312 -4.76 6.15 -9.90
CA VAL A 312 -5.78 5.10 -10.04
C VAL A 312 -5.45 4.10 -11.16
N ARG A 313 -4.77 4.54 -12.23
CA ARG A 313 -4.30 3.67 -13.32
C ARG A 313 -3.34 2.58 -12.90
N TYR A 314 -2.71 2.68 -11.73
CA TYR A 314 -1.78 1.67 -11.20
C TYR A 314 -2.46 0.63 -10.30
N LEU A 315 -3.77 0.76 -10.03
CA LEU A 315 -4.52 -0.25 -9.27
C LEU A 315 -4.38 -1.69 -9.83
N PRO A 316 -4.29 -1.94 -11.16
CA PRO A 316 -4.00 -3.27 -11.69
C PRO A 316 -2.63 -3.82 -11.22
N LEU A 317 -1.59 -2.98 -11.16
CA LEU A 317 -0.28 -3.40 -10.65
C LEU A 317 -0.37 -3.87 -9.19
N PHE A 318 -1.25 -3.26 -8.38
CA PHE A 318 -1.52 -3.73 -7.00
C PHE A 318 -2.25 -5.06 -6.93
N ARG A 319 -3.03 -5.41 -7.95
CA ARG A 319 -3.65 -6.73 -8.02
C ARG A 319 -2.59 -7.77 -8.38
N ASP A 320 -1.74 -7.48 -9.36
CA ASP A 320 -0.66 -8.38 -9.80
C ASP A 320 0.42 -8.63 -8.71
N MET A 321 0.75 -7.63 -7.88
CA MET A 321 1.82 -7.73 -6.87
C MET A 321 1.62 -8.78 -5.77
N ARG A 322 0.39 -9.24 -5.56
CA ARG A 322 0.05 -9.93 -4.31
C ARG A 322 0.11 -11.46 -4.40
N TYR A 323 0.18 -12.04 -5.60
CA TYR A 323 0.47 -13.47 -5.76
C TYR A 323 1.93 -13.68 -6.18
N ARG A 324 2.77 -14.12 -5.22
CA ARG A 324 4.17 -14.46 -5.48
C ARG A 324 4.45 -15.94 -5.16
N PRO A 325 4.65 -16.80 -6.16
CA PRO A 325 5.36 -18.07 -5.95
C PRO A 325 6.77 -17.82 -5.40
N GLU A 326 7.39 -18.85 -4.81
CA GLU A 326 8.79 -18.76 -4.34
C GLU A 326 9.76 -18.41 -5.48
N ILE A 327 9.43 -18.83 -6.70
CA ILE A 327 10.18 -18.57 -7.93
C ILE A 327 9.26 -17.78 -8.87
N ASP A 328 9.63 -16.53 -9.21
CA ASP A 328 8.85 -15.76 -10.17
C ASP A 328 9.09 -16.24 -11.60
N VAL A 329 8.01 -16.37 -12.37
CA VAL A 329 8.03 -16.86 -13.75
C VAL A 329 7.08 -16.04 -14.61
N ALA A 330 7.55 -15.67 -15.81
CA ALA A 330 6.70 -14.98 -16.78
C ALA A 330 5.63 -15.96 -17.32
N THR A 331 4.39 -15.49 -17.40
CA THR A 331 3.27 -16.30 -17.93
C THR A 331 2.54 -15.56 -19.04
N SER A 332 1.83 -16.31 -19.88
CA SER A 332 0.99 -15.77 -20.96
C SER A 332 -0.44 -16.32 -20.84
N ALA A 333 -1.41 -15.49 -21.20
CA ALA A 333 -2.81 -15.89 -21.32
C ALA A 333 -3.09 -16.71 -22.59
N GLU A 334 -2.28 -16.51 -23.64
CA GLU A 334 -2.52 -17.09 -24.97
C GLU A 334 -2.77 -18.60 -24.93
N PRO A 335 -2.00 -19.43 -24.20
CA PRO A 335 -2.23 -20.87 -24.16
C PRO A 335 -3.53 -21.27 -23.47
N PHE A 336 -4.34 -20.36 -22.94
CA PHE A 336 -5.63 -20.67 -22.32
C PHE A 336 -6.82 -20.18 -23.15
N LEU A 337 -6.58 -19.31 -24.14
CA LEU A 337 -7.62 -18.67 -24.94
C LEU A 337 -7.94 -19.48 -26.21
N ALA A 338 -9.21 -19.47 -26.62
CA ALA A 338 -9.65 -20.12 -27.84
C ALA A 338 -9.03 -19.50 -29.10
N SER A 339 -8.72 -18.20 -29.06
CA SER A 339 -8.08 -17.46 -30.15
C SER A 339 -6.68 -17.95 -30.53
N SER A 340 -5.97 -18.64 -29.63
CA SER A 340 -4.65 -19.21 -29.91
C SER A 340 -4.69 -20.59 -30.58
N SER A 341 -5.89 -21.18 -30.71
CA SER A 341 -6.07 -22.51 -31.29
C SER A 341 -7.05 -22.47 -32.45
N PRO A 342 -6.61 -22.74 -33.70
CA PRO A 342 -7.49 -22.73 -34.87
C PRO A 342 -8.70 -23.67 -34.72
N ALA A 343 -8.53 -24.81 -34.04
CA ALA A 343 -9.63 -25.75 -33.78
C ALA A 343 -10.70 -25.14 -32.85
N HIS A 344 -10.29 -24.50 -31.77
CA HIS A 344 -11.20 -23.87 -30.82
C HIS A 344 -11.86 -22.62 -31.39
N ALA A 345 -11.11 -21.77 -32.10
CA ALA A 345 -11.66 -20.63 -32.81
C ALA A 345 -12.72 -21.07 -33.84
N ALA A 346 -12.49 -22.15 -34.59
CA ALA A 346 -13.47 -22.68 -35.53
C ALA A 346 -14.72 -23.25 -34.84
N LEU A 347 -14.57 -23.90 -33.68
CA LEU A 347 -15.70 -24.37 -32.87
C LEU A 347 -16.57 -23.19 -32.39
N LEU A 348 -15.93 -22.13 -31.89
CA LEU A 348 -16.62 -20.91 -31.48
C LEU A 348 -17.35 -20.26 -32.66
N HIS A 349 -16.66 -20.03 -33.78
CA HIS A 349 -17.22 -19.45 -34.99
C HIS A 349 -18.47 -20.21 -35.46
N ALA A 350 -18.37 -21.54 -35.54
CA ALA A 350 -19.47 -22.39 -35.98
C ALA A 350 -20.67 -22.32 -35.01
N GLY A 351 -20.42 -22.28 -33.70
CA GLY A 351 -21.46 -22.09 -32.69
C GLY A 351 -22.15 -20.73 -32.84
N LEU A 352 -21.38 -19.65 -32.91
CA LEU A 352 -21.91 -18.29 -33.09
C LEU A 352 -22.72 -18.16 -34.39
N ALA A 353 -22.28 -18.79 -35.48
CA ALA A 353 -23.01 -18.79 -36.74
C ALA A 353 -24.38 -19.48 -36.64
N ARG A 354 -24.48 -20.62 -35.92
CA ARG A 354 -25.75 -21.33 -35.71
C ARG A 354 -26.75 -20.52 -34.89
N HIS A 355 -26.24 -19.74 -33.95
CA HIS A 355 -27.05 -18.95 -33.00
C HIS A 355 -27.21 -17.48 -33.40
N GLY A 356 -26.66 -17.05 -34.55
CA GLY A 356 -26.79 -15.67 -35.02
C GLY A 356 -25.97 -14.64 -34.24
N LEU A 357 -24.93 -15.06 -33.53
CA LEU A 357 -24.10 -14.22 -32.65
C LEU A 357 -22.75 -13.80 -33.26
N LEU A 358 -22.55 -13.96 -34.58
CA LEU A 358 -21.28 -13.64 -35.25
C LEU A 358 -20.82 -12.19 -35.07
N ALA A 359 -21.75 -11.25 -34.87
CA ALA A 359 -21.39 -9.85 -34.59
C ALA A 359 -20.54 -9.68 -33.32
N HIS A 360 -20.66 -10.60 -32.35
CA HIS A 360 -19.94 -10.55 -31.07
C HIS A 360 -18.66 -11.41 -31.08
N GLU A 361 -18.36 -12.09 -32.19
CA GLU A 361 -17.21 -13.00 -32.29
C GLU A 361 -15.86 -12.37 -31.90
N PRO A 362 -15.50 -11.14 -32.36
CA PRO A 362 -14.22 -10.54 -31.99
C PRO A 362 -14.05 -10.33 -30.49
N ALA A 363 -15.13 -9.95 -29.80
CA ALA A 363 -15.11 -9.75 -28.35
C ALA A 363 -15.08 -11.08 -27.61
N LEU A 364 -15.86 -12.07 -28.04
CA LEU A 364 -15.83 -13.40 -27.44
C LEU A 364 -14.49 -14.11 -27.64
N LEU A 365 -13.83 -13.98 -28.79
CA LEU A 365 -12.52 -14.58 -29.03
C LEU A 365 -11.41 -14.06 -28.09
N ARG A 366 -11.56 -12.86 -27.53
CA ARG A 366 -10.60 -12.31 -26.55
C ARG A 366 -10.70 -12.98 -25.18
N HIS A 367 -11.87 -13.54 -24.84
CA HIS A 367 -12.17 -14.06 -23.49
C HIS A 367 -12.48 -15.55 -23.44
N ALA A 368 -13.00 -16.11 -24.54
CA ALA A 368 -13.36 -17.52 -24.63
C ALA A 368 -12.12 -18.40 -24.42
N ARG A 369 -12.28 -19.44 -23.61
CA ARG A 369 -11.19 -20.36 -23.27
C ARG A 369 -11.19 -21.59 -24.17
N GLN A 370 -9.99 -22.06 -24.52
CA GLN A 370 -9.86 -23.43 -25.03
C GLN A 370 -10.06 -24.41 -23.89
N ALA A 371 -11.05 -25.27 -23.98
CA ALA A 371 -11.48 -26.14 -22.91
C ALA A 371 -11.49 -27.61 -23.34
N LEU A 372 -11.34 -28.51 -22.39
CA LEU A 372 -11.56 -29.94 -22.63
C LEU A 372 -12.84 -30.37 -21.94
N ARG A 373 -13.64 -31.15 -22.66
CA ARG A 373 -14.89 -31.74 -22.16
C ARG A 373 -14.72 -33.23 -21.95
N TRP A 374 -14.97 -33.65 -20.72
CA TRP A 374 -14.86 -35.04 -20.28
C TRP A 374 -16.24 -35.61 -20.02
N ARG A 375 -16.51 -36.76 -20.63
CA ARG A 375 -17.77 -37.50 -20.48
C ARG A 375 -17.46 -38.88 -19.94
N THR A 376 -17.98 -39.16 -18.78
CA THR A 376 -17.94 -40.49 -18.19
C THR A 376 -18.79 -41.45 -19.03
N THR A 377 -18.33 -42.69 -19.17
CA THR A 377 -18.92 -43.65 -20.13
C THR A 377 -19.32 -44.94 -19.46
N GLN A 378 -18.36 -45.84 -19.27
CA GLN A 378 -18.59 -47.16 -18.71
C GLN A 378 -17.71 -47.35 -17.47
N PRO A 379 -18.09 -48.29 -16.57
CA PRO A 379 -17.26 -48.64 -15.44
C PRO A 379 -15.82 -49.01 -15.87
N ASP A 380 -14.82 -48.56 -15.12
CA ASP A 380 -13.42 -48.87 -15.38
C ASP A 380 -13.05 -50.26 -14.84
N ALA A 381 -13.65 -51.29 -15.44
CA ALA A 381 -13.52 -52.69 -15.04
C ALA A 381 -13.28 -53.59 -16.28
N PRO A 382 -12.08 -54.19 -16.45
CA PRO A 382 -10.90 -54.02 -15.61
C PRO A 382 -10.26 -52.61 -15.80
N PRO A 383 -9.62 -52.06 -14.75
CA PRO A 383 -9.01 -50.74 -14.81
C PRO A 383 -7.78 -50.71 -15.73
N VAL A 384 -7.64 -49.63 -16.51
CA VAL A 384 -6.47 -49.40 -17.36
C VAL A 384 -5.39 -48.66 -16.58
N ARG A 385 -4.29 -49.34 -16.26
CA ARG A 385 -3.18 -48.77 -15.47
C ARG A 385 -2.68 -47.45 -16.08
N GLY A 386 -2.70 -46.40 -15.27
CA GLY A 386 -2.27 -45.05 -15.63
C GLY A 386 -3.17 -44.33 -16.63
N GLY A 387 -4.34 -44.89 -16.98
CA GLY A 387 -5.32 -44.26 -17.86
C GLY A 387 -6.22 -43.27 -17.11
N THR A 388 -6.91 -42.42 -17.86
CA THR A 388 -7.86 -41.46 -17.27
C THR A 388 -9.08 -42.16 -16.68
N ARG A 389 -9.48 -41.75 -15.46
CA ARG A 389 -10.70 -42.20 -14.80
C ARG A 389 -11.27 -41.13 -13.87
N PHE A 390 -12.58 -41.17 -13.67
CA PHE A 390 -13.30 -40.41 -12.65
C PHE A 390 -13.88 -41.40 -11.63
N GLY A 391 -13.59 -41.16 -10.35
CA GLY A 391 -13.77 -42.14 -9.28
C GLY A 391 -12.82 -43.35 -9.40
N GLY A 392 -13.03 -44.33 -8.53
CA GLY A 392 -12.26 -45.56 -8.43
C GLY A 392 -11.06 -45.39 -7.52
N ALA A 393 -10.00 -46.16 -7.78
CA ALA A 393 -8.72 -46.01 -7.10
C ALA A 393 -7.70 -45.35 -8.04
N PRO A 394 -6.83 -44.45 -7.57
CA PRO A 394 -5.72 -43.93 -8.37
C PRO A 394 -4.62 -44.99 -8.55
N ASP A 395 -3.86 -44.90 -9.63
CA ASP A 395 -2.63 -45.65 -9.86
C ASP A 395 -1.43 -44.77 -9.50
N LEU A 396 -0.97 -44.83 -8.24
CA LEU A 396 0.11 -43.97 -7.73
C LEU A 396 1.49 -44.63 -7.93
N PRO A 397 2.56 -43.87 -8.24
CA PRO A 397 3.91 -44.41 -8.28
C PRO A 397 4.42 -44.79 -6.87
N PRO A 398 5.42 -45.67 -6.78
CA PRO A 398 6.03 -46.03 -5.50
C PRO A 398 6.64 -44.79 -4.83
N GLY A 399 6.27 -44.56 -3.57
CA GLY A 399 6.79 -43.43 -2.79
C GLY A 399 5.98 -42.14 -2.87
N LEU A 400 4.95 -42.06 -3.73
CA LEU A 400 3.97 -40.97 -3.68
C LEU A 400 2.84 -41.36 -2.72
N PRO A 401 2.76 -40.78 -1.52
CA PRO A 401 1.76 -41.18 -0.53
C PRO A 401 0.36 -40.74 -0.95
N TYR A 402 -0.62 -41.60 -0.65
CA TYR A 402 -2.02 -41.21 -0.74
C TYR A 402 -2.32 -40.10 0.28
N PRO A 403 -3.02 -39.01 -0.07
CA PRO A 403 -3.31 -37.93 0.86
C PRO A 403 -4.20 -38.36 2.05
N THR A 404 -3.77 -38.04 3.27
CA THR A 404 -4.50 -38.33 4.51
C THR A 404 -4.45 -37.16 5.48
N THR A 405 -5.50 -36.99 6.28
CA THR A 405 -5.51 -36.14 7.49
C THR A 405 -5.81 -37.03 8.69
N ASP A 406 -4.95 -37.01 9.72
CA ASP A 406 -5.11 -37.85 10.92
C ASP A 406 -5.31 -39.35 10.63
N GLY A 407 -4.64 -39.86 9.59
CA GLY A 407 -4.76 -41.25 9.14
C GLY A 407 -6.03 -41.56 8.33
N LYS A 408 -6.97 -40.62 8.20
CA LYS A 408 -8.15 -40.73 7.35
C LYS A 408 -7.81 -40.38 5.89
N PRO A 409 -8.11 -41.25 4.90
CA PRO A 409 -7.83 -40.97 3.49
C PRO A 409 -8.76 -39.89 2.94
N TRP A 410 -8.22 -39.01 2.10
CA TRP A 410 -9.01 -38.01 1.37
C TRP A 410 -9.84 -38.65 0.26
N HIS A 411 -10.90 -37.99 -0.18
CA HIS A 411 -11.68 -38.42 -1.33
C HIS A 411 -10.86 -38.29 -2.62
N PHE A 412 -10.84 -39.34 -3.43
CA PHE A 412 -10.28 -39.31 -4.79
C PHE A 412 -11.37 -39.07 -5.82
N TYR A 413 -11.16 -38.08 -6.68
CA TYR A 413 -12.13 -37.70 -7.72
C TYR A 413 -11.69 -38.10 -9.12
N ALA A 414 -10.43 -37.83 -9.49
CA ALA A 414 -10.01 -38.07 -10.87
C ALA A 414 -8.51 -38.33 -10.99
N GLN A 415 -8.16 -39.17 -11.96
CA GLN A 415 -6.81 -39.32 -12.49
C GLN A 415 -6.88 -38.98 -13.97
N LEU A 416 -6.04 -38.04 -14.43
CA LEU A 416 -5.97 -37.62 -15.82
C LEU A 416 -4.61 -37.98 -16.41
N ASP A 417 -4.61 -38.70 -17.52
CA ASP A 417 -3.40 -39.04 -18.27
C ASP A 417 -3.08 -37.92 -19.27
N LEU A 418 -2.04 -37.13 -18.97
CA LEU A 418 -1.70 -35.93 -19.73
C LEU A 418 -1.17 -36.26 -21.13
N ASP A 419 -0.47 -37.38 -21.28
CA ASP A 419 -0.01 -37.90 -22.56
C ASP A 419 -1.16 -38.07 -23.56
N ALA A 420 -2.32 -38.58 -23.10
CA ALA A 420 -3.49 -38.82 -23.96
C ALA A 420 -4.17 -37.53 -24.42
N ILE A 421 -4.04 -36.43 -23.67
CA ILE A 421 -4.70 -35.15 -24.00
C ILE A 421 -3.75 -34.10 -24.55
N ALA A 422 -2.44 -34.36 -24.62
CA ALA A 422 -1.46 -33.43 -25.14
C ALA A 422 -1.83 -32.92 -26.55
N GLY A 423 -2.45 -33.73 -27.40
CA GLY A 423 -2.89 -33.30 -28.73
C GLY A 423 -4.05 -32.28 -28.74
N LEU A 424 -4.77 -32.13 -27.63
CA LEU A 424 -6.01 -31.34 -27.55
C LEU A 424 -5.84 -29.98 -26.83
N GLN A 425 -4.72 -29.80 -26.12
CA GLN A 425 -4.49 -28.65 -25.25
C GLN A 425 -3.02 -28.20 -25.29
N SER A 426 -2.75 -26.96 -24.90
CA SER A 426 -1.38 -26.39 -24.84
C SER A 426 -0.99 -25.76 -23.50
N TRP A 427 -1.83 -25.86 -22.46
CA TRP A 427 -1.62 -25.19 -21.16
C TRP A 427 -1.21 -26.11 -20.00
N LEU A 428 -1.48 -27.41 -20.08
CA LEU A 428 -1.02 -28.41 -19.10
C LEU A 428 0.28 -29.06 -19.56
N PRO A 429 1.05 -29.67 -18.63
CA PRO A 429 2.19 -30.50 -18.99
C PRO A 429 1.84 -31.54 -20.06
N ARG A 430 2.80 -31.81 -20.95
CA ARG A 430 2.59 -32.68 -22.12
C ARG A 430 2.58 -34.17 -21.79
N THR A 431 3.10 -34.55 -20.63
CA THR A 431 3.31 -35.92 -20.19
C THR A 431 3.05 -36.03 -18.70
N GLY A 432 2.72 -37.22 -18.22
CA GLY A 432 2.51 -37.49 -16.80
C GLY A 432 1.03 -37.57 -16.45
N ARG A 433 0.74 -37.45 -15.16
CA ARG A 433 -0.60 -37.66 -14.59
C ARG A 433 -0.92 -36.62 -13.55
N LEU A 434 -2.17 -36.15 -13.56
CA LEU A 434 -2.74 -35.37 -12.48
C LEU A 434 -3.72 -36.23 -11.68
N TYR A 435 -3.68 -36.10 -10.36
CA TYR A 435 -4.58 -36.79 -9.44
C TYR A 435 -5.26 -35.76 -8.55
N PHE A 436 -6.59 -35.81 -8.46
CA PHE A 436 -7.41 -34.81 -7.79
C PHE A 436 -8.04 -35.39 -6.53
N PHE A 437 -7.77 -34.75 -5.39
CA PHE A 437 -8.26 -35.16 -4.07
C PHE A 437 -8.87 -33.98 -3.32
N ALA A 438 -9.87 -34.25 -2.47
CA ALA A 438 -10.34 -33.31 -1.46
C ALA A 438 -10.55 -34.02 -0.13
N GLN A 439 -10.30 -33.33 0.98
CA GLN A 439 -10.44 -33.91 2.31
C GLN A 439 -11.90 -34.31 2.60
N SER A 440 -12.86 -33.48 2.17
CA SER A 440 -14.30 -33.76 2.23
C SER A 440 -15.00 -33.23 0.96
N GLN A 441 -16.34 -33.24 0.95
CA GLN A 441 -17.09 -32.51 -0.09
C GLN A 441 -17.10 -30.99 0.13
N ASP A 442 -16.74 -30.52 1.33
CA ASP A 442 -16.49 -29.11 1.59
C ASP A 442 -15.03 -28.79 1.22
N PRO A 443 -14.78 -28.07 0.11
CA PRO A 443 -13.42 -27.80 -0.34
C PRO A 443 -12.63 -26.91 0.63
N SER A 444 -13.28 -26.23 1.59
CA SER A 444 -12.59 -25.44 2.62
C SER A 444 -11.79 -26.32 3.60
N ASP A 445 -12.12 -27.61 3.72
CA ASP A 445 -11.33 -28.59 4.48
C ASP A 445 -9.99 -28.91 3.81
N GLY A 446 -9.86 -28.62 2.50
CA GLY A 446 -8.62 -28.73 1.75
C GLY A 446 -8.74 -29.60 0.51
N VAL A 447 -8.04 -29.16 -0.54
CA VAL A 447 -7.86 -29.90 -1.79
C VAL A 447 -6.39 -30.18 -2.05
N ARG A 448 -6.12 -31.23 -2.82
CA ARG A 448 -4.77 -31.60 -3.22
C ARG A 448 -4.76 -32.11 -4.65
N VAL A 449 -3.88 -31.53 -5.46
CA VAL A 449 -3.58 -32.03 -6.79
C VAL A 449 -2.15 -32.53 -6.80
N LEU A 450 -1.97 -33.79 -7.19
CA LEU A 450 -0.64 -34.39 -7.34
C LEU A 450 -0.30 -34.46 -8.82
N HIS A 451 0.97 -34.20 -9.16
CA HIS A 451 1.51 -34.38 -10.50
C HIS A 451 2.65 -35.39 -10.46
N ASP A 452 2.62 -36.37 -11.35
CA ASP A 452 3.64 -37.42 -11.47
C ASP A 452 4.00 -37.67 -12.93
N THR A 453 5.30 -37.86 -13.19
CA THR A 453 5.84 -38.18 -14.52
C THR A 453 6.42 -39.59 -14.59
N SER A 454 6.19 -40.43 -13.58
CA SER A 454 6.67 -41.81 -13.57
C SER A 454 6.07 -42.64 -14.71
N PRO A 455 6.81 -43.63 -15.24
CA PRO A 455 6.31 -44.47 -16.34
C PRO A 455 5.11 -45.32 -15.89
N ARG A 456 4.16 -45.59 -16.79
CA ARG A 456 2.97 -46.41 -16.49
C ARG A 456 3.29 -47.76 -15.86
N SER A 457 4.44 -48.34 -16.20
CA SER A 457 4.90 -49.63 -15.67
C SER A 457 5.24 -49.61 -14.18
N SER A 458 5.59 -48.46 -13.60
CA SER A 458 5.90 -48.35 -12.17
C SER A 458 4.67 -48.09 -11.31
N LEU A 459 3.56 -47.63 -11.89
CA LEU A 459 2.36 -47.28 -11.14
C LEU A 459 1.74 -48.50 -10.45
N VAL A 460 1.27 -48.31 -9.23
CA VAL A 460 0.61 -49.34 -8.42
C VAL A 460 -0.81 -48.85 -8.11
N PRO A 461 -1.86 -49.63 -8.45
CA PRO A 461 -3.22 -49.29 -8.04
C PRO A 461 -3.31 -49.18 -6.53
N HIS A 462 -3.93 -48.10 -6.05
CA HIS A 462 -4.26 -47.99 -4.63
C HIS A 462 -5.26 -49.08 -4.25
N ILE A 463 -4.99 -49.78 -3.14
CA ILE A 463 -5.85 -50.85 -2.64
C ILE A 463 -6.57 -50.31 -1.41
N TRP A 464 -7.90 -50.21 -1.50
CA TRP A 464 -8.74 -49.88 -0.36
C TRP A 464 -8.68 -51.01 0.68
N GLY A 465 -8.55 -50.67 1.97
CA GLY A 465 -8.54 -51.64 3.05
C GLY A 465 -9.88 -52.39 3.18
N THR A 466 -9.85 -53.64 3.67
CA THR A 466 -11.04 -54.50 3.81
C THR A 466 -11.81 -54.33 5.12
N GLU A 467 -11.24 -53.62 6.10
CA GLU A 467 -11.88 -53.32 7.39
C GLU A 467 -12.10 -51.81 7.48
N VAL A 468 -13.35 -51.39 7.41
CA VAL A 468 -13.70 -50.02 7.78
C VAL A 468 -14.95 -50.10 8.63
N ASP A 469 -14.74 -50.17 9.94
CA ASP A 469 -15.75 -49.79 10.89
C ASP A 469 -16.12 -48.33 10.61
N SER A 470 -17.42 -48.07 10.53
CA SER A 470 -18.00 -46.74 10.48
C SER A 470 -17.48 -45.89 11.63
N VAL A 471 -16.39 -45.16 11.42
CA VAL A 471 -15.86 -44.17 12.36
C VAL A 471 -16.14 -42.81 11.75
N ASP A 472 -17.24 -42.23 12.19
CA ASP A 472 -17.68 -40.84 12.00
C ASP A 472 -17.14 -40.13 10.73
N ASP A 473 -18.03 -40.07 9.74
CA ASP A 473 -18.05 -39.23 8.52
C ASP A 473 -17.16 -39.59 7.32
N ILE A 474 -16.44 -40.72 7.30
CA ILE A 474 -15.91 -41.25 6.03
C ILE A 474 -16.40 -42.68 5.81
N ASP A 475 -17.53 -42.79 5.12
CA ASP A 475 -18.00 -44.03 4.52
C ASP A 475 -17.10 -44.38 3.31
N VAL A 476 -15.91 -44.92 3.57
CA VAL A 476 -15.02 -45.48 2.54
C VAL A 476 -15.64 -46.69 1.79
N SER A 477 -16.85 -47.13 2.15
CA SER A 477 -17.66 -48.02 1.31
C SER A 477 -18.29 -47.32 0.09
N ARG A 478 -18.10 -45.99 -0.05
CA ARG A 478 -18.42 -45.19 -1.24
C ARG A 478 -17.20 -44.53 -1.88
N ALA A 479 -16.07 -45.22 -2.03
CA ALA A 479 -15.15 -44.86 -3.10
C ALA A 479 -15.99 -44.78 -4.39
N TYR A 480 -16.12 -43.58 -4.98
CA TYR A 480 -16.94 -43.39 -6.17
C TYR A 480 -16.57 -44.49 -7.16
N ARG A 481 -17.57 -45.15 -7.76
CA ARG A 481 -17.26 -46.24 -8.68
C ARG A 481 -16.42 -45.66 -9.81
N GLY A 482 -15.30 -46.30 -10.17
CA GLY A 482 -14.46 -45.81 -11.25
C GLY A 482 -15.17 -45.90 -12.60
N TYR A 483 -15.17 -44.80 -13.35
CA TYR A 483 -15.64 -44.74 -14.73
C TYR A 483 -14.54 -44.25 -15.66
N ARG A 484 -14.50 -44.83 -16.86
CA ARG A 484 -13.69 -44.30 -17.97
C ARG A 484 -14.35 -43.03 -18.51
N ALA A 485 -13.53 -42.14 -19.04
CA ALA A 485 -14.03 -40.94 -19.71
C ALA A 485 -13.50 -40.82 -21.14
N VAL A 486 -14.34 -40.28 -22.01
CA VAL A 486 -13.97 -39.79 -23.35
C VAL A 486 -13.78 -38.29 -23.26
N VAL A 487 -12.81 -37.77 -24.00
CA VAL A 487 -12.47 -36.34 -24.04
C VAL A 487 -12.56 -35.79 -25.45
N ASP A 488 -13.12 -34.59 -25.55
CA ASP A 488 -13.13 -33.79 -26.76
C ASP A 488 -12.79 -32.32 -26.47
N ALA A 489 -12.27 -31.63 -27.47
CA ALA A 489 -11.99 -30.20 -27.40
C ALA A 489 -13.31 -29.41 -27.51
N THR A 490 -13.46 -28.37 -26.69
CA THR A 490 -14.61 -27.47 -26.70
C THR A 490 -14.21 -26.05 -26.30
N VAL A 491 -15.13 -25.10 -26.37
CA VAL A 491 -14.90 -23.70 -25.97
C VAL A 491 -15.72 -23.39 -24.72
N SER A 492 -15.09 -22.76 -23.73
CA SER A 492 -15.80 -22.22 -22.57
C SER A 492 -15.99 -20.72 -22.73
N LEU A 493 -17.25 -20.29 -22.70
CA LEU A 493 -17.64 -18.90 -22.86
C LEU A 493 -17.59 -18.14 -21.52
N PRO A 494 -17.23 -16.84 -21.54
CA PRO A 494 -17.21 -16.02 -20.32
C PRO A 494 -18.60 -15.88 -19.69
N ILE A 495 -18.62 -15.69 -18.38
CA ILE A 495 -19.87 -15.46 -17.65
C ILE A 495 -20.22 -13.97 -17.73
N LEU A 496 -21.43 -13.69 -18.20
CA LEU A 496 -21.92 -12.31 -18.36
C LEU A 496 -22.82 -11.85 -17.20
N TYR A 497 -23.44 -12.80 -16.47
CA TYR A 497 -24.44 -12.53 -15.42
C TYR A 497 -24.04 -11.47 -14.39
N ASN A 498 -22.77 -11.48 -13.95
CA ASN A 498 -22.21 -10.53 -12.97
C ASN A 498 -21.04 -9.71 -13.55
N ALA A 499 -21.01 -9.49 -14.86
CA ALA A 499 -19.86 -8.90 -15.56
C ALA A 499 -19.80 -7.36 -15.57
N HIS A 500 -20.66 -6.67 -14.80
CA HIS A 500 -20.70 -5.21 -14.78
C HIS A 500 -19.33 -4.61 -14.40
N GLY A 501 -18.79 -3.78 -15.30
CA GLY A 501 -17.48 -3.14 -15.12
C GLY A 501 -16.26 -4.04 -15.40
N ARG A 502 -16.45 -5.33 -15.75
CA ARG A 502 -15.37 -6.25 -16.14
C ARG A 502 -14.97 -6.08 -17.61
N TYR A 503 -15.94 -5.88 -18.49
CA TYR A 503 -15.75 -5.69 -19.93
C TYR A 503 -15.90 -4.22 -20.30
N THR A 504 -14.86 -3.61 -20.89
CA THR A 504 -14.80 -2.19 -21.24
C THR A 504 -14.11 -1.99 -22.59
N GLY A 505 -14.20 -0.78 -23.15
CA GLY A 505 -13.54 -0.43 -24.42
C GLY A 505 -14.01 -1.35 -25.56
N ASP A 506 -13.07 -2.05 -26.19
CA ASP A 506 -13.35 -2.95 -27.31
C ASP A 506 -14.30 -4.11 -26.93
N ASP A 507 -14.41 -4.45 -25.64
CA ASP A 507 -15.29 -5.51 -25.11
C ASP A 507 -16.69 -5.02 -24.74
N ALA A 508 -16.99 -3.72 -24.86
CA ALA A 508 -18.26 -3.16 -24.42
C ALA A 508 -19.48 -3.86 -25.07
N GLY A 509 -19.33 -4.36 -26.31
CA GLY A 509 -20.37 -5.10 -27.02
C GLY A 509 -20.72 -6.47 -26.45
N LEU A 510 -20.00 -6.97 -25.44
CA LEU A 510 -20.45 -8.14 -24.66
C LEU A 510 -21.59 -7.77 -23.70
N MET A 511 -21.65 -6.51 -23.25
CA MET A 511 -22.73 -6.03 -22.39
C MET A 511 -24.04 -5.86 -23.15
N ASP A 512 -24.01 -5.76 -24.49
CA ASP A 512 -25.20 -5.78 -25.32
C ASP A 512 -25.95 -7.12 -25.18
N ILE A 513 -25.21 -8.24 -25.10
CA ILE A 513 -25.79 -9.58 -24.87
C ILE A 513 -26.49 -9.61 -23.52
N HIS A 514 -25.83 -9.12 -22.46
CA HIS A 514 -26.39 -9.07 -21.10
C HIS A 514 -27.57 -8.10 -20.97
N GLY A 515 -27.58 -7.02 -21.75
CA GLY A 515 -28.62 -6.00 -21.73
C GLY A 515 -29.89 -6.34 -22.52
N ASP A 516 -29.88 -7.43 -23.30
CA ASP A 516 -31.00 -7.90 -24.11
C ASP A 516 -31.36 -9.35 -23.72
N ASP A 517 -32.55 -9.54 -23.17
CA ASP A 517 -33.02 -10.85 -22.65
C ASP A 517 -33.00 -11.94 -23.74
N ALA A 518 -33.34 -11.59 -24.98
CA ALA A 518 -33.37 -12.56 -26.08
C ALA A 518 -31.95 -12.95 -26.51
N LEU A 519 -31.03 -12.00 -26.57
CA LEU A 519 -29.61 -12.31 -26.84
C LEU A 519 -28.98 -13.11 -25.71
N SER A 520 -29.32 -12.79 -24.45
CA SER A 520 -28.87 -13.56 -23.28
C SER A 520 -29.34 -15.00 -23.32
N GLU A 521 -30.61 -15.26 -23.68
CA GLU A 521 -31.14 -16.61 -23.81
C GLU A 521 -30.41 -17.42 -24.89
N VAL A 522 -30.18 -16.79 -26.05
CA VAL A 522 -29.43 -17.40 -27.16
C VAL A 522 -27.97 -17.68 -26.77
N TYR A 523 -27.33 -16.74 -26.08
CA TYR A 523 -25.97 -16.89 -25.57
C TYR A 523 -25.84 -18.04 -24.57
N ASN A 524 -26.78 -18.14 -23.62
CA ASN A 524 -26.81 -19.22 -22.64
C ASN A 524 -27.04 -20.59 -23.31
N THR A 525 -27.93 -20.64 -24.30
CA THR A 525 -28.15 -21.85 -25.10
C THR A 525 -26.86 -22.30 -25.82
N LEU A 526 -26.11 -21.36 -26.40
CA LEU A 526 -24.81 -21.66 -27.00
C LEU A 526 -23.78 -22.13 -25.95
N ALA A 527 -23.71 -21.47 -24.79
CA ALA A 527 -22.80 -21.85 -23.71
C ALA A 527 -23.08 -23.26 -23.20
N GLU A 528 -24.37 -23.63 -23.10
CA GLU A 528 -24.81 -24.99 -22.77
C GLU A 528 -24.45 -25.99 -23.86
N GLU A 529 -24.65 -25.69 -25.14
CA GLU A 529 -24.27 -26.56 -26.26
C GLU A 529 -22.75 -26.85 -26.28
N LEU A 530 -21.93 -25.85 -25.97
CA LEU A 530 -20.48 -26.00 -25.90
C LEU A 530 -20.05 -26.76 -24.63
N SER A 531 -20.75 -26.57 -23.52
CA SER A 531 -20.42 -27.18 -22.23
C SER A 531 -20.94 -28.61 -22.09
N PHE A 532 -22.10 -28.94 -22.66
CA PHE A 532 -22.81 -30.20 -22.51
C PHE A 532 -22.95 -30.94 -23.83
N SER A 533 -23.16 -32.26 -23.78
CA SER A 533 -23.43 -33.07 -24.97
C SER A 533 -24.93 -33.31 -25.10
N PRO A 534 -25.50 -33.30 -26.32
CA PRO A 534 -26.94 -33.59 -26.53
C PRO A 534 -27.39 -34.92 -25.91
N ASP A 535 -26.49 -35.91 -25.92
CA ASP A 535 -26.76 -37.28 -25.46
C ASP A 535 -26.61 -37.48 -23.95
N ASN A 536 -26.12 -36.49 -23.19
CA ASN A 536 -25.88 -36.64 -21.76
C ASN A 536 -26.03 -35.30 -21.01
N GLN A 537 -27.24 -35.01 -20.54
CA GLN A 537 -27.55 -33.80 -19.77
C GLN A 537 -26.97 -33.80 -18.35
N HIS A 538 -26.42 -34.94 -17.88
CA HIS A 538 -25.79 -35.06 -16.57
C HIS A 538 -24.44 -35.81 -16.70
N GLY A 539 -23.39 -35.33 -16.03
CA GLY A 539 -22.09 -36.01 -16.03
C GLY A 539 -21.04 -35.51 -17.02
N VAL A 540 -20.88 -34.19 -17.08
CA VAL A 540 -19.81 -33.56 -17.85
C VAL A 540 -18.85 -32.84 -16.90
N HIS A 541 -17.55 -33.06 -17.12
CA HIS A 541 -16.49 -32.36 -16.42
C HIS A 541 -15.69 -31.54 -17.42
N LEU A 542 -15.21 -30.37 -17.01
CA LEU A 542 -14.53 -29.42 -17.89
C LEU A 542 -13.14 -29.06 -17.37
N GLN A 543 -12.21 -28.77 -18.27
CA GLN A 543 -10.91 -28.18 -17.92
C GLN A 543 -10.73 -26.84 -18.60
N ASN A 544 -10.05 -25.90 -17.93
CA ASN A 544 -9.87 -24.52 -18.39
C ASN A 544 -11.20 -23.87 -18.79
N ALA A 545 -12.22 -24.06 -17.94
CA ALA A 545 -13.57 -23.59 -18.20
C ALA A 545 -14.03 -22.63 -17.10
N PHE A 546 -14.89 -21.69 -17.49
CA PHE A 546 -15.60 -20.84 -16.54
C PHE A 546 -16.62 -21.67 -15.75
N VAL A 547 -16.89 -21.25 -14.52
CA VAL A 547 -17.86 -21.88 -13.61
C VAL A 547 -18.99 -20.91 -13.40
N PHE A 548 -20.19 -21.25 -13.88
CA PHE A 548 -21.37 -20.44 -13.60
C PHE A 548 -21.54 -20.26 -12.09
N THR A 549 -21.72 -19.02 -11.66
CA THR A 549 -21.95 -18.64 -10.26
C THR A 549 -22.82 -17.39 -10.23
N GLN A 550 -23.60 -17.24 -9.15
CA GLN A 550 -24.34 -16.02 -8.83
C GLN A 550 -23.52 -15.04 -7.99
N HIS A 551 -22.34 -15.46 -7.52
CA HIS A 551 -21.41 -14.71 -6.67
C HIS A 551 -20.05 -14.54 -7.36
N ASP A 552 -18.99 -14.33 -6.59
CA ASP A 552 -17.63 -14.25 -7.09
C ASP A 552 -17.22 -15.57 -7.76
N SER A 553 -16.61 -15.49 -8.95
CA SER A 553 -16.05 -16.67 -9.63
C SER A 553 -14.96 -17.34 -8.80
N PRO A 554 -14.68 -18.65 -9.01
CA PRO A 554 -13.53 -19.31 -8.36
C PRO A 554 -12.22 -18.54 -8.51
N GLU A 555 -12.01 -17.89 -9.66
CA GLU A 555 -10.89 -17.00 -9.91
C GLU A 555 -10.87 -15.76 -9.01
N GLU A 556 -12.01 -15.12 -8.78
CA GLU A 556 -12.14 -13.96 -7.90
C GLU A 556 -12.03 -14.37 -6.42
N GLN A 557 -12.62 -15.51 -6.03
CA GLN A 557 -12.46 -16.09 -4.70
C GLN A 557 -10.98 -16.44 -4.45
N SER A 558 -10.27 -16.91 -5.46
CA SER A 558 -8.82 -17.16 -5.38
C SER A 558 -8.03 -15.87 -5.12
N VAL A 559 -8.43 -14.75 -5.73
CA VAL A 559 -7.86 -13.43 -5.43
C VAL A 559 -8.18 -12.98 -4.00
N ALA A 560 -9.36 -13.30 -3.48
CA ALA A 560 -9.67 -12.99 -2.09
C ALA A 560 -8.76 -13.75 -1.10
N LEU A 561 -8.40 -15.01 -1.41
CA LEU A 561 -7.58 -15.87 -0.55
C LEU A 561 -6.08 -15.69 -0.74
N GLN A 562 -5.61 -15.77 -1.98
CA GLN A 562 -4.19 -15.83 -2.36
C GLN A 562 -3.75 -14.60 -3.17
N ARG A 563 -4.67 -13.67 -3.44
CA ARG A 563 -4.42 -12.44 -4.20
C ARG A 563 -4.00 -12.71 -5.65
N GLY A 564 -3.35 -11.76 -6.30
CA GLY A 564 -3.11 -11.81 -7.74
C GLY A 564 -4.27 -11.20 -8.53
N ASN A 565 -4.29 -11.48 -9.83
CA ASN A 565 -5.29 -10.95 -10.75
C ASN A 565 -6.21 -12.09 -11.23
N PRO A 566 -7.55 -11.90 -11.25
CA PRO A 566 -8.49 -12.97 -11.60
C PRO A 566 -8.19 -13.64 -12.96
N GLY A 567 -7.70 -12.87 -13.95
CA GLY A 567 -7.34 -13.40 -15.27
C GLY A 567 -6.11 -14.32 -15.28
N GLU A 568 -5.37 -14.42 -14.18
CA GLU A 568 -4.22 -15.33 -14.00
C GLU A 568 -4.59 -16.61 -13.25
N TRP A 569 -5.80 -16.72 -12.73
CA TRP A 569 -6.31 -17.94 -12.11
C TRP A 569 -7.01 -18.81 -13.16
N VAL A 570 -6.75 -20.11 -13.09
CA VAL A 570 -7.17 -21.11 -14.07
C VAL A 570 -7.89 -22.23 -13.35
N ASN A 571 -9.11 -22.52 -13.79
CA ASN A 571 -9.86 -23.70 -13.33
C ASN A 571 -9.30 -24.96 -14.01
N LEU A 572 -8.45 -25.71 -13.31
CA LEU A 572 -7.79 -26.93 -13.78
C LEU A 572 -8.79 -28.04 -14.12
N LEU A 573 -9.76 -28.24 -13.24
CA LEU A 573 -10.80 -29.24 -13.39
C LEU A 573 -12.07 -28.78 -12.68
N ARG A 574 -13.17 -28.78 -13.43
CA ARG A 574 -14.54 -28.54 -12.99
C ARG A 574 -15.28 -29.87 -13.00
N LEU A 575 -15.65 -30.36 -11.83
CA LEU A 575 -16.44 -31.58 -11.64
C LEU A 575 -17.90 -31.21 -11.39
N GLY A 576 -18.75 -31.34 -12.41
CA GLY A 576 -20.20 -31.31 -12.20
C GLY A 576 -20.70 -32.56 -11.48
N SER A 577 -21.84 -32.43 -10.79
CA SER A 577 -22.58 -33.57 -10.27
C SER A 577 -22.94 -34.54 -11.40
N ASP A 578 -22.72 -35.84 -11.16
CA ASP A 578 -22.76 -36.89 -12.18
C ASP A 578 -23.22 -38.21 -11.57
N ARG A 579 -24.25 -38.82 -12.16
CA ARG A 579 -24.72 -40.15 -11.75
C ARG A 579 -23.67 -41.25 -11.94
N HIS A 580 -22.70 -41.03 -12.82
CA HIS A 580 -21.66 -41.99 -13.18
C HIS A 580 -20.29 -41.30 -13.20
N PRO A 581 -19.75 -40.98 -12.03
CA PRO A 581 -19.44 -42.05 -11.06
C PRO A 581 -20.28 -42.02 -9.79
N GLY A 582 -21.26 -41.12 -9.70
CA GLY A 582 -22.10 -40.90 -8.52
C GLY A 582 -21.70 -39.64 -7.73
N PHE A 583 -20.99 -38.70 -8.36
CA PHE A 583 -20.68 -37.41 -7.77
C PHE A 583 -21.96 -36.63 -7.50
N GLU A 584 -22.15 -36.23 -6.24
CA GLU A 584 -23.29 -35.43 -5.78
C GLU A 584 -22.72 -34.31 -4.92
N PHE A 585 -22.62 -33.12 -5.51
CA PHE A 585 -22.10 -31.92 -4.85
C PHE A 585 -23.26 -31.04 -4.44
N TRP A 586 -23.79 -31.25 -3.23
CA TRP A 586 -24.97 -30.53 -2.73
C TRP A 586 -26.16 -30.61 -3.71
N ASP A 587 -26.88 -29.52 -3.96
CA ASP A 587 -28.00 -29.49 -4.91
C ASP A 587 -27.52 -29.36 -6.36
N ALA A 588 -27.02 -30.47 -6.90
CA ALA A 588 -26.51 -30.60 -8.28
C ALA A 588 -25.38 -29.61 -8.64
N GLY A 589 -24.55 -29.29 -7.65
CA GLY A 589 -23.46 -28.34 -7.77
C GLY A 589 -22.22 -28.84 -8.52
N THR A 590 -21.19 -28.02 -8.47
CA THR A 590 -19.90 -28.16 -9.16
C THR A 590 -18.76 -27.96 -8.17
N LEU A 591 -17.86 -28.93 -8.08
CA LEU A 591 -16.57 -28.80 -7.40
C LEU A 591 -15.48 -28.37 -8.40
N THR A 592 -14.69 -27.35 -8.06
CA THR A 592 -13.66 -26.77 -8.96
C THR A 592 -12.30 -26.73 -8.27
N PHE A 593 -11.27 -27.13 -9.01
CA PHE A 593 -9.86 -26.99 -8.62
C PHE A 593 -9.23 -25.84 -9.42
N THR A 594 -8.71 -24.83 -8.74
CA THR A 594 -8.21 -23.59 -9.35
C THR A 594 -6.75 -23.35 -8.99
N ILE A 595 -5.92 -22.95 -9.96
CA ILE A 595 -4.48 -22.71 -9.79
C ILE A 595 -4.09 -21.38 -10.44
N HIS A 596 -3.05 -20.73 -9.93
CA HIS A 596 -2.47 -19.59 -10.62
C HIS A 596 -1.58 -20.04 -11.79
N ARG A 597 -1.55 -19.29 -12.89
CA ARG A 597 -0.73 -19.61 -14.07
C ARG A 597 0.76 -19.76 -13.77
N LYS A 598 1.28 -19.01 -12.80
CA LYS A 598 2.70 -19.07 -12.42
C LYS A 598 3.06 -20.43 -11.81
N ASP A 599 2.26 -20.90 -10.86
CA ASP A 599 2.40 -22.23 -10.27
C ASP A 599 2.25 -23.34 -11.31
N LEU A 600 1.27 -23.19 -12.20
CA LEU A 600 1.08 -24.12 -13.31
C LEU A 600 2.31 -24.16 -14.25
N ALA A 601 2.90 -23.01 -14.56
CA ALA A 601 4.11 -22.93 -15.39
C ALA A 601 5.33 -23.59 -14.71
N LEU A 602 5.40 -23.55 -13.38
CA LEU A 602 6.40 -24.25 -12.58
C LEU A 602 6.08 -25.75 -12.38
N CYS A 603 4.90 -26.20 -12.80
CA CYS A 603 4.35 -27.52 -12.47
C CYS A 603 4.25 -27.78 -10.96
N ASP A 604 4.06 -26.72 -10.16
CA ASP A 604 3.84 -26.79 -8.72
C ASP A 604 2.33 -26.75 -8.44
N PHE A 605 1.78 -27.88 -8.01
CA PHE A 605 0.36 -28.03 -7.72
C PHE A 605 0.05 -27.93 -6.21
N SER A 606 1.02 -27.51 -5.40
CA SER A 606 0.88 -27.44 -3.94
C SER A 606 -0.09 -26.36 -3.45
N ARG A 607 -0.35 -25.33 -4.26
CA ARG A 607 -1.23 -24.19 -3.92
C ARG A 607 -2.54 -24.16 -4.70
N VAL A 608 -2.98 -25.31 -5.19
CA VAL A 608 -4.32 -25.43 -5.79
C VAL A 608 -5.39 -25.15 -4.74
N LEU A 609 -6.38 -24.35 -5.11
CA LEU A 609 -7.54 -24.02 -4.29
C LEU A 609 -8.78 -24.79 -4.77
N GLY A 610 -9.70 -25.07 -3.85
CA GLY A 610 -10.94 -25.76 -4.10
C GLY A 610 -12.14 -24.85 -3.86
N PHE A 611 -13.14 -24.92 -4.73
CA PHE A 611 -14.39 -24.15 -4.61
C PHE A 611 -15.58 -25.02 -4.98
N ILE A 612 -16.71 -24.81 -4.31
CA ILE A 612 -17.97 -25.49 -4.59
C ILE A 612 -19.04 -24.44 -4.89
N GLU A 613 -19.77 -24.65 -5.99
CA GLU A 613 -20.90 -23.81 -6.38
C GLU A 613 -22.12 -24.72 -6.53
N SER A 614 -23.23 -24.40 -5.86
CA SER A 614 -24.53 -25.07 -6.08
C SER A 614 -25.63 -24.04 -6.28
N SER A 615 -26.81 -24.53 -6.69
CA SER A 615 -28.02 -23.72 -6.73
C SER A 615 -28.46 -23.25 -5.35
#